data_AF-A0A959I7E8-F1
#
_entry.id   AF-A0A959I7E8-F1
#
_cell.length_a   1.000
_cell.length_b   1.000
_cell.length_c   1.000
_cell.angle_alpha   90.00
_cell.angle_beta   90.00
_cell.angle_gamma   90.00
#
_symmetry.space_group_name_H-M   'P 1'
#
loop_
_entity.id
_entity.type
_entity.pdbx_description
1 polymer ?
#
loop_
_entity_poly.entity_id
_entity_poly.type
_entity_poly.pdbx_seq_one_letter_code
_entity_poly.pdbx_strand_id
1 'polypeptide(L)'
;FLEPIDFRRVSDFSHRQNSLVFDYVGLWYTDPSTVKYRYMLDGYDQRWIYSRDRLATYSNVPPGSYVFRVTSTENEAFDQEPIVEYAFTIHKPFWLQWWFILLCTAFGFSQVYLFLKLRDERMQREALLKKEKIESQFEALKSQINPHFLFN
;
A
#
# COMPACT_ATOMS: atom_id res chain seq x y z
N PHE A 1 -4.36 20.28 -10.74
CA PHE A 1 -3.43 20.82 -11.75
C PHE A 1 -2.60 19.67 -12.27
N LEU A 2 -2.42 19.56 -13.59
CA LEU A 2 -1.54 18.55 -14.19
C LEU A 2 -0.09 19.03 -14.03
N GLU A 3 0.80 18.17 -13.56
CA GLU A 3 2.23 18.48 -13.45
C GLU A 3 2.93 18.03 -14.75
N PRO A 4 3.63 18.92 -15.47
CA PRO A 4 4.36 18.54 -16.67
C PRO A 4 5.55 17.65 -16.30
N ILE A 5 5.75 16.58 -17.08
CA ILE A 5 6.81 15.59 -16.85
C ILE A 5 7.76 15.61 -18.06
N ASP A 6 9.06 15.52 -17.79
CA ASP A 6 10.07 15.37 -18.85
C ASP A 6 10.02 13.95 -19.43
N PHE A 7 9.51 13.84 -20.65
CA PHE A 7 9.37 12.57 -21.36
C PHE A 7 10.72 11.98 -21.82
N ARG A 8 11.83 12.72 -21.71
CA ARG A 8 13.18 12.22 -22.10
C ARG A 8 13.79 11.28 -21.07
N ARG A 9 13.17 11.15 -19.89
CA ARG A 9 13.63 10.27 -18.81
C ARG A 9 12.55 9.26 -18.48
N VAL A 10 12.98 8.03 -18.18
CA VAL A 10 12.11 7.04 -17.56
C VAL A 10 11.59 7.65 -16.27
N SER A 11 10.27 7.73 -16.15
CA SER A 11 9.62 8.36 -15.00
C SER A 11 8.97 7.31 -14.13
N ASP A 12 9.17 7.47 -12.83
CA ASP A 12 8.58 6.62 -11.80
C ASP A 12 7.49 7.41 -11.07
N PHE A 13 6.29 6.84 -11.03
CA PHE A 13 5.13 7.43 -10.39
C PHE A 13 4.79 6.70 -9.11
N SER A 14 4.34 7.46 -8.10
CA SER A 14 3.76 6.87 -6.91
C SER A 14 2.38 6.27 -7.21
N HIS A 15 1.89 5.37 -6.34
CA HIS A 15 0.53 4.82 -6.45
C HIS A 15 -0.59 5.88 -6.46
N ARG A 16 -0.33 7.13 -6.07
CA ARG A 16 -1.30 8.25 -6.11
C ARG A 16 -1.29 8.98 -7.45
N GLN A 17 -0.21 8.87 -8.22
CA GLN A 17 -0.03 9.50 -9.52
C GLN A 17 -0.41 8.50 -10.62
N ASN A 18 -1.65 8.02 -10.57
CA ASN A 18 -2.16 6.96 -11.45
C ASN A 18 -3.20 7.46 -12.47
N SER A 19 -3.35 8.78 -12.60
CA SER A 19 -4.15 9.42 -13.63
C SER A 19 -3.21 10.20 -14.54
N LEU A 20 -3.13 9.78 -15.80
CA LEU A 20 -2.13 10.22 -16.76
C LEU A 20 -2.84 10.81 -17.98
N VAL A 21 -2.30 11.93 -18.46
CA VAL A 21 -2.75 12.57 -19.70
C VAL A 21 -1.53 12.67 -20.61
N PHE A 22 -1.65 12.12 -21.81
CA PHE A 22 -0.64 12.19 -22.85
C PHE A 22 -1.09 13.21 -23.89
N ASP A 23 -0.32 14.29 -24.07
CA ASP A 23 -0.45 15.23 -25.19
C ASP A 23 0.59 14.89 -26.24
N TYR A 24 0.13 14.65 -27.47
CA TYR A 24 0.97 14.29 -28.61
C TYR A 24 0.58 15.12 -29.84
N VAL A 25 1.52 15.23 -30.78
CA VAL A 25 1.30 15.97 -32.02
C VAL A 25 1.98 15.27 -33.19
N GLY A 26 1.22 15.00 -34.23
CA GLY A 26 1.72 14.58 -35.53
C GLY A 26 2.02 15.82 -36.35
N LEU A 27 3.22 15.95 -36.88
CA LEU A 27 3.63 17.10 -37.67
C LEU A 27 3.24 16.89 -39.14
N TRP A 28 2.13 17.51 -39.55
CA TRP A 28 1.75 17.59 -40.96
C TRP A 28 1.45 19.05 -41.32
N TYR A 29 2.31 19.66 -42.12
CA TYR A 29 2.26 21.10 -42.40
C TYR A 29 1.23 21.49 -43.45
N THR A 30 0.88 20.56 -44.36
CA THR A 30 -0.02 20.85 -45.48
C THR A 30 -1.47 20.98 -45.02
N ASP A 31 -1.94 20.04 -44.19
CA ASP A 31 -3.27 20.08 -43.58
C ASP A 31 -3.27 19.38 -42.20
N PRO A 32 -3.01 20.11 -41.11
CA PRO A 32 -2.98 19.50 -39.79
C PRO A 32 -4.29 18.82 -39.37
N SER A 33 -5.42 19.15 -40.01
CA SER A 33 -6.74 18.63 -39.64
C SER A 33 -7.02 17.20 -40.14
N THR A 34 -6.24 16.73 -41.11
CA THR A 34 -6.38 15.37 -41.66
C THR A 34 -5.58 14.33 -40.88
N VAL A 35 -4.71 14.77 -39.97
CA VAL A 35 -3.89 13.86 -39.15
C VAL A 35 -4.76 12.99 -38.26
N LYS A 36 -4.53 11.69 -38.34
CA LYS A 36 -5.14 10.67 -37.50
C LYS A 36 -4.07 10.05 -36.62
N TYR A 37 -4.47 9.63 -35.43
CA TYR A 37 -3.61 9.02 -34.43
C TYR A 37 -4.08 7.61 -34.13
N ARG A 38 -3.11 6.74 -33.82
CA ARG A 38 -3.39 5.54 -33.03
C ARG A 38 -2.46 5.51 -31.84
N TYR A 39 -2.98 5.09 -30.71
CA TYR A 39 -2.19 4.93 -29.50
C TYR A 39 -2.60 3.68 -28.73
N MET A 40 -1.74 3.24 -27.84
CA MET A 40 -1.96 2.10 -26.97
C MET A 40 -1.08 2.22 -25.74
N LEU A 41 -1.60 1.83 -24.58
CA LEU A 41 -0.83 1.67 -23.36
C LEU A 41 -0.53 0.19 -23.12
N ASP A 42 0.68 -0.26 -23.49
CA ASP A 42 1.11 -1.63 -23.25
C ASP A 42 1.09 -1.96 -21.76
N GLY A 43 0.46 -3.09 -21.42
CA GLY A 43 0.20 -3.51 -20.05
C GLY A 43 -1.16 -3.08 -19.51
N TYR A 44 -1.92 -2.27 -20.26
CA TYR A 44 -3.28 -1.83 -19.92
C TYR A 44 -4.28 -2.12 -21.04
N ASP A 45 -3.98 -1.67 -22.26
CA ASP A 45 -4.83 -1.89 -23.44
C ASP A 45 -4.52 -3.22 -24.12
N GLN A 46 -5.55 -3.82 -24.75
CA GLN A 46 -5.40 -5.05 -25.53
C GLN A 46 -5.26 -4.81 -27.04
N ARG A 47 -5.62 -3.61 -27.52
CA ARG A 47 -5.65 -3.24 -28.94
C ARG A 47 -5.37 -1.75 -29.10
N TRP A 48 -4.95 -1.35 -30.29
CA TRP A 48 -4.80 0.05 -30.68
C TRP A 48 -6.13 0.80 -30.60
N ILE A 49 -6.07 2.02 -30.08
CA ILE A 49 -7.16 2.98 -30.03
C ILE A 49 -6.89 4.03 -31.11
N TYR A 50 -7.87 4.28 -31.97
CA TYR A 50 -7.77 5.24 -33.06
C TYR A 50 -8.52 6.52 -32.69
N SER A 51 -7.87 7.68 -32.86
CA SER A 51 -8.48 8.97 -32.55
C SER A 51 -7.96 10.06 -33.48
N ARG A 52 -8.70 11.17 -33.56
CA ARG A 52 -8.20 12.44 -34.12
C ARG A 52 -7.77 13.42 -33.03
N ASP A 53 -8.07 13.10 -31.77
CA ASP A 53 -7.68 13.91 -30.64
C ASP A 53 -6.18 13.78 -30.37
N ARG A 54 -5.61 14.86 -29.86
CA ARG A 54 -4.20 14.92 -29.44
C ARG A 54 -3.97 14.51 -28.00
N LEU A 55 -5.05 14.17 -27.29
CA LEU A 55 -5.03 13.82 -25.88
C LEU A 55 -5.48 12.38 -25.70
N ALA A 56 -4.68 11.59 -24.98
CA ALA A 56 -5.11 10.31 -24.43
C ALA A 56 -5.14 10.40 -22.91
N THR A 57 -6.29 10.07 -22.31
CA THR A 57 -6.49 10.14 -20.86
C THR A 57 -6.66 8.74 -20.30
N TYR A 58 -5.81 8.38 -19.33
CA TYR A 58 -5.93 7.15 -18.56
C TYR A 58 -6.18 7.49 -17.11
N SER A 59 -7.28 7.01 -16.56
CA SER A 59 -7.64 7.23 -15.16
C SER A 59 -7.47 5.94 -14.35
N ASN A 60 -6.95 6.09 -13.14
CA ASN A 60 -6.81 5.00 -12.17
C ASN A 60 -6.03 3.78 -12.71
N VAL A 61 -4.92 4.02 -13.40
CA VAL A 61 -4.04 2.97 -13.92
C VAL A 61 -3.47 2.15 -12.75
N PRO A 62 -3.58 0.81 -12.76
CA PRO A 62 -3.03 -0.01 -11.69
C PRO A 62 -1.51 0.15 -11.53
N PRO A 63 -0.93 -0.23 -10.38
CA PRO A 63 0.51 -0.32 -10.23
C PRO A 63 1.13 -1.37 -11.16
N GLY A 64 2.15 -0.99 -11.91
CA GLY A 64 2.77 -1.83 -12.94
C GLY A 64 3.79 -1.05 -13.76
N SER A 65 4.42 -1.74 -14.71
CA SER A 65 5.29 -1.12 -15.72
C SER A 65 4.54 -1.05 -17.04
N TYR A 66 4.60 0.11 -17.68
CA TYR A 66 3.81 0.43 -18.85
C TYR A 66 4.65 1.09 -19.94
N VAL A 67 4.23 0.92 -21.19
CA VAL A 67 4.81 1.62 -22.34
C VAL A 67 3.67 2.27 -23.12
N PHE A 68 3.62 3.60 -23.12
CA PHE A 68 2.71 4.34 -23.98
C PHE A 68 3.30 4.37 -25.38
N ARG A 69 2.54 3.92 -26.38
CA ARG A 69 2.90 3.94 -27.79
C ARG A 69 1.93 4.82 -28.56
N VAL A 70 2.45 5.66 -29.45
CA VAL A 70 1.63 6.50 -30.33
C VAL A 70 2.27 6.61 -31.71
N THR A 71 1.43 6.66 -32.73
CA THR A 71 1.83 7.01 -34.09
C THR A 71 0.73 7.80 -34.78
N SER A 72 1.11 8.57 -35.79
CA SER A 72 0.23 9.48 -36.52
C SER A 72 0.43 9.34 -38.01
N THR A 73 -0.64 9.45 -38.77
CA THR A 73 -0.62 9.38 -40.24
C THR A 73 -1.71 10.27 -40.81
N GLU A 74 -1.53 10.74 -42.04
CA GLU A 74 -2.57 11.47 -42.77
C GLU A 74 -3.49 10.53 -43.57
N ASN A 75 -2.94 9.42 -44.08
CA ASN A 75 -3.58 8.55 -45.06
C ASN A 75 -3.99 7.16 -44.50
N GLU A 76 -4.08 7.04 -43.18
CA GLU A 76 -4.35 5.78 -42.45
C GLU A 76 -3.29 4.67 -42.62
N ALA A 77 -2.14 4.95 -43.25
CA ALA A 77 -1.05 3.99 -43.39
C ALA A 77 -0.20 3.87 -42.12
N PHE A 78 -0.85 3.64 -40.98
CA PHE A 78 -0.21 3.66 -39.66
C PHE A 78 0.95 2.66 -39.50
N ASP A 79 0.94 1.56 -40.26
CA ASP A 79 1.98 0.53 -40.19
C ASP A 79 3.29 0.92 -40.90
N GLN A 80 3.26 2.01 -41.66
CA GLN A 80 4.44 2.56 -42.35
C GLN A 80 5.10 3.69 -41.55
N GLU A 81 4.41 4.21 -40.54
CA GLU A 81 4.85 5.34 -39.74
C GLU A 81 5.62 4.88 -38.50
N PRO A 82 6.65 5.64 -38.06
CA PRO A 82 7.37 5.32 -36.85
C PRO A 82 6.45 5.39 -35.62
N ILE A 83 6.70 4.51 -34.66
CA ILE A 83 6.02 4.49 -33.37
C ILE A 83 6.90 5.22 -32.35
N VAL A 84 6.32 6.19 -31.65
CA VAL A 84 6.95 6.86 -30.51
C VAL A 84 6.54 6.14 -29.23
N GLU A 85 7.52 5.84 -28.38
CA GLU A 85 7.32 5.07 -27.16
C GLU A 85 7.79 5.84 -25.93
N TYR A 86 7.05 5.71 -24.83
CA TYR A 86 7.40 6.27 -23.54
C TYR A 86 7.14 5.25 -22.42
N ALA A 87 8.22 4.83 -21.76
CA ALA A 87 8.19 3.84 -20.69
C ALA A 87 8.12 4.51 -19.31
N PHE A 88 7.25 4.01 -18.44
CA PHE A 88 7.10 4.48 -17.07
C PHE A 88 6.65 3.35 -16.13
N THR A 89 6.84 3.55 -14.82
CA THR A 89 6.40 2.59 -13.79
C THR A 89 5.55 3.28 -12.74
N ILE A 90 4.42 2.67 -12.37
CA ILE A 90 3.60 3.09 -11.23
C ILE A 90 3.89 2.14 -10.06
N HIS A 91 4.52 2.65 -9.01
CA HIS A 91 4.90 1.84 -7.86
C HIS A 91 3.70 1.41 -7.01
N LYS A 92 3.79 0.19 -6.47
CA LYS A 92 2.82 -0.32 -5.48
C LYS A 92 2.91 0.49 -4.18
N PRO A 93 1.77 0.69 -3.48
CA PRO A 93 1.77 1.34 -2.18
C PRO A 93 2.61 0.58 -1.14
N PHE A 94 3.34 1.31 -0.30
CA PHE A 94 4.29 0.75 0.67
C PHE A 94 3.62 -0.11 1.75
N TRP A 95 2.37 0.18 2.13
CA TRP A 95 1.62 -0.58 3.13
C TRP A 95 1.19 -1.97 2.66
N LEU A 96 1.28 -2.24 1.35
CA LEU A 96 1.06 -3.57 0.77
C LEU A 96 2.37 -4.36 0.61
N GLN A 97 3.50 -3.80 1.04
CA GLN A 97 4.78 -4.52 1.00
C GLN A 97 4.90 -5.50 2.18
N TRP A 98 5.54 -6.65 1.92
CA TRP A 98 5.68 -7.75 2.88
C TRP A 98 6.28 -7.34 4.23
N TRP A 99 7.25 -6.42 4.24
CA TRP A 99 7.87 -5.96 5.48
C TRP A 99 6.88 -5.22 6.39
N PHE A 100 5.93 -4.46 5.82
CA PHE A 100 4.92 -3.74 6.58
C PHE A 100 3.91 -4.71 7.19
N ILE A 101 3.49 -5.72 6.42
CA ILE A 101 2.63 -6.81 6.91
C ILE A 101 3.32 -7.55 8.06
N LEU A 102 4.62 -7.87 7.94
CA LEU A 102 5.41 -8.50 9.00
C LEU A 102 5.48 -7.61 10.25
N LEU A 103 5.68 -6.31 10.11
CA LEU A 103 5.69 -5.38 11.25
C LEU A 103 4.33 -5.28 11.93
N CYS A 104 3.24 -5.15 11.18
CA CYS A 104 1.89 -5.16 11.75
C CYS A 104 1.59 -6.48 12.48
N THR A 105 2.02 -7.61 11.90
CA THR A 105 1.86 -8.93 12.50
C THR A 105 2.67 -9.05 13.79
N ALA A 106 3.94 -8.64 13.78
CA ALA A 106 4.81 -8.64 14.95
C ALA A 106 4.28 -7.70 16.05
N PHE A 107 3.76 -6.54 15.68
CA PHE A 107 3.11 -5.61 16.60
C PHE A 107 1.87 -6.24 17.25
N GLY A 108 1.04 -6.94 16.48
CA GLY A 108 -0.10 -7.69 16.99
C GLY A 108 0.31 -8.77 18.00
N PHE A 109 1.30 -9.59 17.67
CA PHE A 109 1.85 -10.59 18.60
C PHE A 109 2.45 -9.96 19.87
N SER A 110 3.15 -8.83 19.73
CA SER A 110 3.70 -8.10 20.87
C SER A 110 2.62 -7.62 21.83
N GLN A 111 1.50 -7.08 21.31
CA GLN A 111 0.36 -6.67 22.15
C GLN A 111 -0.26 -7.86 22.88
N VAL A 112 -0.47 -8.99 22.19
CA VAL A 112 -0.99 -10.21 22.82
C VAL A 112 -0.05 -10.72 23.90
N TYR A 113 1.26 -10.76 23.63
CA TYR A 113 2.27 -11.17 24.60
C TYR A 113 2.28 -10.27 25.84
N LEU A 114 2.27 -8.95 25.65
CA LEU A 114 2.22 -7.99 26.75
C LEU A 114 0.94 -8.14 27.57
N PHE A 115 -0.20 -8.34 26.93
CA PHE A 115 -1.47 -8.57 27.61
C PHE A 115 -1.45 -9.83 28.48
N LEU A 116 -0.92 -10.94 27.94
CA LEU A 116 -0.78 -12.19 28.69
C LEU A 116 0.18 -12.04 29.88
N LYS A 117 1.32 -11.38 29.67
CA LYS A 117 2.30 -11.12 30.72
C LYS A 117 1.73 -10.27 31.85
N LEU A 118 1.05 -9.17 31.52
CA LEU A 118 0.41 -8.30 32.51
C LEU A 118 -0.71 -9.03 33.27
N ARG A 119 -1.45 -9.92 32.60
CA ARG A 119 -2.47 -10.75 33.24
C ARG A 119 -1.85 -11.73 34.22
N ASP A 120 -0.76 -12.39 33.85
CA ASP A 120 -0.08 -13.37 34.71
C ASP A 120 0.53 -12.70 35.95
N GLU A 121 1.19 -11.55 35.78
CA GLU A 121 1.74 -10.77 36.91
C GLU A 121 0.65 -10.32 37.90
N ARG A 122 -0.56 -9.99 37.41
CA ARG A 122 -1.71 -9.68 38.28
C ARG A 122 -2.19 -10.89 39.06
N MET A 123 -2.31 -12.05 38.41
CA MET A 123 -2.74 -13.29 39.07
C MET A 123 -1.77 -13.70 40.18
N GLN A 124 -0.46 -13.62 39.94
CA GLN A 124 0.53 -13.96 40.96
C GLN A 124 0.51 -12.99 42.14
N ARG A 125 0.35 -11.67 41.89
CA ARG A 125 0.19 -10.69 42.98
C ARG A 125 -1.06 -10.95 43.81
N GLU A 126 -2.19 -11.23 43.18
CA GLU A 126 -3.43 -11.55 43.90
C GLU A 126 -3.28 -12.83 44.73
N ALA A 127 -2.60 -13.85 44.21
CA ALA A 127 -2.32 -15.08 44.94
C ALA A 127 -1.42 -14.83 46.16
N LEU A 128 -0.38 -14.01 46.01
CA LEU A 128 0.50 -13.63 47.11
C LEU A 128 -0.25 -12.86 48.20
N LEU A 129 -1.02 -11.84 47.83
CA LEU A 129 -1.83 -11.06 48.76
C LEU A 129 -2.86 -11.91 49.50
N LYS A 130 -3.49 -12.87 48.82
CA LYS A 130 -4.39 -13.83 49.45
C LYS A 130 -3.66 -14.70 50.47
N LYS A 131 -2.44 -15.15 50.14
CA LYS A 131 -1.62 -15.97 51.04
C LYS A 131 -1.21 -15.19 52.28
N GLU A 132 -0.69 -13.97 52.13
CA GLU A 132 -0.34 -13.08 53.24
C GLU A 132 -1.55 -12.81 54.16
N LYS A 133 -2.74 -12.63 53.58
CA LYS A 133 -3.98 -12.44 54.34
C LYS A 133 -4.36 -13.68 55.16
N ILE A 134 -4.24 -14.87 54.57
CA ILE A 134 -4.51 -16.14 55.27
C ILE A 134 -3.52 -16.33 56.42
N GLU A 135 -2.22 -16.08 56.20
CA GLU A 135 -1.19 -16.19 57.25
C GLU A 135 -1.45 -15.20 58.39
N SER A 136 -1.74 -13.94 58.10
CA SER A 136 -2.09 -12.93 59.10
C SER A 136 -3.34 -13.30 59.92
N GLN A 137 -4.37 -13.85 59.28
CA GLN A 137 -5.57 -14.33 59.97
C GLN A 137 -5.27 -15.53 60.87
N PHE A 138 -4.44 -16.46 60.40
CA PHE A 138 -4.03 -17.64 61.16
C PHE A 138 -3.23 -17.26 62.41
N GLU A 139 -2.30 -16.29 62.30
CA GLU A 139 -1.57 -15.76 63.44
C GLU A 139 -2.48 -15.09 64.47
N ALA A 140 -3.44 -14.28 64.02
CA ALA A 140 -4.42 -13.64 64.90
C ALA A 140 -5.29 -14.68 65.64
N LEU A 141 -5.75 -15.72 64.94
CA LEU A 141 -6.47 -16.85 65.54
C LEU A 141 -5.62 -17.57 66.59
N LYS A 142 -4.36 -17.88 66.25
CA LYS A 142 -3.42 -18.53 67.18
C LYS A 142 -3.16 -17.68 68.42
N SER A 143 -3.07 -16.36 68.28
CA SER A 143 -2.90 -15.44 69.40
C SER A 143 -4.15 -15.30 70.27
N GLN A 144 -5.36 -15.52 69.73
CA GLN A 144 -6.61 -15.53 70.49
C GLN A 144 -6.89 -16.86 71.21
N ILE A 145 -6.22 -17.95 70.83
CA ILE A 145 -6.36 -19.24 71.53
C ILE A 145 -5.68 -19.16 72.89
N ASN A 146 -6.48 -19.32 73.94
CA ASN A 146 -6.08 -19.25 75.35
C ASN A 146 -5.19 -20.46 75.71
N PRO A 147 -3.97 -20.28 76.27
CA PRO A 147 -3.02 -21.38 76.49
C PRO A 147 -3.50 -22.44 77.48
N HIS A 148 -4.54 -22.18 78.27
CA HIS A 148 -5.14 -23.14 79.19
C HIS A 148 -5.73 -24.39 78.49
N PHE A 149 -5.99 -24.36 77.18
CA PHE A 149 -6.46 -25.53 76.41
C PHE A 149 -5.36 -26.49 75.94
N LEU A 150 -4.07 -26.16 76.09
CA LEU A 150 -2.96 -26.97 75.56
C LEU A 150 -2.42 -28.04 76.53
N PHE A 151 -2.96 -28.15 77.75
CA PHE A 151 -2.37 -28.97 78.82
C PHE A 151 -3.36 -29.88 79.57
N ASN A 152 -4.44 -30.36 78.94
CA ASN A 152 -5.32 -31.37 79.55
C ASN A 152 -5.60 -32.55 78.62
#